data_AF-A0A699VX45-F1
#
_entry.id   AF-A0A699VX45-F1
#
_cell.length_a   1.000
_cell.length_b   1.000
_cell.length_c   1.000
_cell.angle_alpha   90.00
_cell.angle_beta   90.00
_cell.angle_gamma   90.00
#
_symmetry.space_group_name_H-M   'P 1'
#
loop_
_entity.id
_entity.type
_entity.pdbx_description
1 polymer ?
#
loop_
_entity_poly.entity_id
_entity_poly.type
_entity_poly.pdbx_seq_one_letter_code
_entity_poly.pdbx_strand_id
1 'polypeptide(L)' 'TGYENQRIGNVAGARETVGSTVVQKSRIKCYNCKEFGHVAKECQKPKRVKDVAYHREKMLLCKKEEARI' A
#
# COMPACT_ATOMS: atom_id res chain seq x y z
N THR A 1 12.12 -18.58 -0.51
CA THR A 1 11.36 -17.90 -1.60
C THR A 1 10.99 -16.50 -1.11
N GLY A 2 11.88 -15.54 -1.38
CA GLY A 2 11.84 -14.20 -0.79
C GLY A 2 10.81 -13.29 -1.46
N TYR A 3 9.95 -12.67 -0.65
CA TYR A 3 9.06 -11.59 -1.10
C TYR A 3 9.85 -10.30 -1.22
N GLU A 4 10.48 -10.08 -2.37
CA GLU A 4 11.11 -8.81 -2.71
C GLU A 4 10.05 -7.82 -3.22
N ASN A 5 9.68 -6.86 -2.37
CA ASN A 5 9.00 -5.64 -2.82
C ASN A 5 9.89 -4.43 -2.52
N GLN A 6 11.08 -4.46 -3.11
CA GLN A 6 11.92 -3.28 -3.27
C GLN A 6 11.73 -2.75 -4.69
N ARG A 7 10.82 -1.80 -4.87
CA ARG A 7 10.91 -0.86 -5.98
C ARG A 7 11.23 0.53 -5.44
N ILE A 8 12.37 0.62 -4.74
CA ILE A 8 13.06 1.88 -4.51
C ILE A 8 14.28 1.83 -5.44
N GLY A 9 14.08 2.20 -6.70
CA GLY A 9 15.20 2.51 -7.57
C GLY A 9 15.86 3.79 -7.05
N ASN A 10 17.12 3.67 -6.61
CA ASN A 10 18.01 4.81 -6.47
C ASN A 10 18.27 5.37 -7.87
N VAL A 11 17.49 6.36 -8.29
CA VAL A 11 17.81 7.14 -9.48
C VAL A 11 18.64 8.31 -8.98
N ALA A 12 19.97 8.19 -9.11
CA ALA A 12 20.91 9.29 -8.95
C ALA A 12 20.83 10.23 -10.18
N GLY A 13 19.65 10.80 -10.38
CA GLY A 13 19.33 11.72 -11.46
C GLY A 13 18.12 12.54 -11.03
N ALA A 14 18.32 13.85 -10.91
CA ALA A 14 17.37 14.90 -10.53
C ALA A 14 15.90 14.44 -10.34
N ARG A 15 15.48 14.24 -9.09
CA ARG A 15 14.06 14.01 -8.76
C ARG A 15 13.37 15.33 -8.45
N GLU A 16 13.05 16.08 -9.48
CA GLU A 16 11.92 17.00 -9.41
C GLU A 16 10.64 16.16 -9.43
N THR A 17 10.19 15.66 -8.28
CA THR A 17 8.77 15.31 -8.12
C THR A 17 7.99 16.60 -7.82
N VAL A 18 8.19 17.61 -8.67
CA VAL A 18 7.42 18.85 -8.67
C VAL A 18 6.20 18.58 -9.53
N GLY A 19 5.07 18.21 -8.91
CA GLY A 19 3.81 18.16 -9.66
C GLY A 19 2.61 17.35 -9.15
N SER A 20 2.60 16.76 -7.95
CA SER A 20 1.41 15.96 -7.53
C SER A 20 1.19 15.79 -6.02
N THR A 21 1.65 16.72 -5.19
CA THR A 21 1.76 16.44 -3.74
C THR A 21 0.46 16.56 -2.92
N VAL A 22 -0.62 17.19 -3.43
CA VAL A 22 -1.85 17.41 -2.63
C VAL A 22 -3.06 16.60 -3.13
N VAL A 23 -3.34 16.61 -4.44
CA VAL A 23 -4.49 15.90 -5.04
C VAL A 23 -4.31 14.39 -5.10
N GLN A 24 -3.09 13.88 -5.33
CA GLN A 24 -2.88 12.43 -5.36
C GLN A 24 -2.95 11.83 -3.95
N LYS A 25 -2.46 12.54 -2.93
CA LYS A 25 -2.51 12.07 -1.54
C LYS A 25 -3.95 11.88 -1.04
N SER A 26 -4.86 12.82 -1.34
CA SER A 26 -6.26 12.74 -0.90
C SER A 26 -7.06 11.58 -1.51
N ARG A 27 -6.66 11.06 -2.69
CA ARG A 27 -7.33 9.90 -3.33
C ARG A 27 -6.76 8.54 -2.91
N ILE A 28 -5.62 8.51 -2.22
CA ILE A 28 -4.99 7.27 -1.78
C ILE A 28 -5.71 6.75 -0.53
N LYS A 29 -6.21 5.52 -0.60
CA LYS A 29 -6.80 4.81 0.55
C LYS A 29 -5.74 3.96 1.25
N CYS A 30 -5.53 4.20 2.53
CA CYS A 30 -4.62 3.44 3.38
C CYS A 30 -5.16 2.02 3.61
N TYR A 31 -4.38 0.99 3.26
CA TYR A 31 -4.79 -0.41 3.50
C TYR A 31 -4.84 -0.79 4.97
N ASN A 32 -4.07 -0.10 5.83
CA ASN A 32 -3.99 -0.39 7.28
C ASN A 32 -5.24 0.10 8.01
N CYS A 33 -5.60 1.38 7.83
CA CYS A 33 -6.70 2.01 8.56
C CYS A 33 -7.95 2.31 7.74
N LYS A 34 -7.92 2.08 6.42
CA LYS A 34 -9.00 2.36 5.45
C LYS A 34 -9.36 3.83 5.25
N GLU A 35 -8.61 4.76 5.86
CA GLU A 35 -8.73 6.21 5.66
C GLU A 35 -8.03 6.67 4.38
N PHE A 36 -8.46 7.82 3.84
CA PHE A 36 -7.81 8.47 2.71
C PHE A 36 -6.70 9.43 3.15
N GLY A 37 -5.86 9.89 2.22
CA GLY A 37 -4.87 10.95 2.48
C GLY A 37 -3.43 10.46 2.67
N HIS A 38 -3.21 9.16 2.87
CA HIS A 38 -1.88 8.59 3.15
C HIS A 38 -1.76 7.13 2.72
N VAL A 39 -0.53 6.69 2.42
CA VAL A 39 -0.25 5.27 2.19
C VAL A 39 -0.08 4.51 3.50
N ALA A 40 -0.25 3.19 3.49
CA ALA A 40 -0.10 2.36 4.70
C ALA A 40 1.28 2.47 5.40
N LYS A 41 2.32 2.90 4.68
CA LYS A 41 3.66 3.16 5.26
C LYS A 41 3.70 4.40 6.16
N GLU A 42 2.84 5.38 5.90
CA GLU A 42 2.72 6.65 6.63
C GLU A 42 1.65 6.58 7.73
N CYS A 43 0.96 5.44 7.89
CA CYS A 43 -0.13 5.28 8.84
C CYS A 43 0.39 5.24 10.27
N GLN A 44 -0.09 6.14 11.12
CA GLN A 44 0.23 6.18 12.55
C GLN A 44 -0.50 5.11 13.37
N LYS A 45 -1.61 4.56 12.86
CA LYS A 45 -2.30 3.45 13.54
C LYS A 45 -1.38 2.22 13.55
N PRO A 46 -1.36 1.44 14.64
CA PRO A 46 -0.51 0.25 14.72
C PRO A 46 -0.78 -0.66 13.52
N LYS A 47 0.29 -1.27 13.00
CA LYS A 47 0.14 -2.26 11.93
C LYS A 47 -0.65 -3.43 12.48
N ARG A 48 -1.63 -3.89 11.71
CA ARG A 48 -2.30 -5.16 12.03
C ARG A 48 -1.25 -6.27 12.14
N VAL A 49 -1.37 -7.07 13.20
CA VAL A 49 -0.58 -8.28 13.37
C VAL A 49 -0.85 -9.17 12.16
N LYS A 50 0.21 -9.71 11.55
CA LYS A 50 0.09 -10.62 10.41
C LYS A 50 -0.09 -12.05 10.93
N ASP A 51 -1.14 -12.26 11.72
CA ASP A 51 -1.48 -13.59 12.20
C ASP A 51 -2.11 -14.44 11.09
N VAL A 52 -2.38 -15.71 11.41
CA VAL A 52 -2.92 -16.69 10.46
C VAL A 52 -4.30 -16.26 9.91
N ALA A 53 -5.13 -15.58 10.70
CA ALA A 53 -6.42 -15.09 10.25
C ALA A 53 -6.26 -13.94 9.24
N TYR A 54 -5.33 -13.00 9.48
CA TYR A 54 -4.99 -11.96 8.51
C TYR A 54 -4.53 -12.53 7.18
N HIS A 55 -3.69 -13.57 7.20
CA HIS A 55 -3.22 -14.21 5.97
C HIS A 55 -4.38 -14.87 5.21
N ARG A 56 -5.25 -15.60 5.90
CA ARG A 56 -6.44 -16.23 5.31
C ARG A 56 -7.41 -15.20 4.72
N GLU A 57 -7.71 -14.11 5.43
CA GLU A 57 -8.56 -13.03 4.94
C GLU A 57 -8.00 -12.42 3.64
N LYS A 58 -6.69 -12.17 3.61
CA LYS A 58 -6.03 -11.59 2.42
C LYS A 58 -6.09 -12.52 1.20
N MET A 59 -5.91 -13.82 1.39
CA MET A 59 -6.06 -14.81 0.30
C MET A 59 -7.48 -14.84 -0.26
N LEU A 60 -8.49 -14.77 0.62
CA LEU A 60 -9.90 -14.73 0.21
C LEU A 60 -10.25 -13.44 -0.55
N LEU A 61 -9.65 -12.31 -0.17
CA LEU A 61 -9.86 -11.04 -0.86
C LEU A 61 -9.28 -11.07 -2.28
N CYS A 62 -8.06 -11.61 -2.45
CA CYS A 62 -7.42 -11.76 -3.76
C CYS A 62 -8.30 -12.57 -4.72
N LYS A 63 -8.81 -13.72 -4.25
CA LYS A 63 -9.68 -14.60 -5.05
C LYS A 63 -11.00 -13.92 -5.47
N LYS A 64 -11.53 -13.02 -4.64
CA LYS A 64 -12.74 -12.24 -4.96
C LYS A 64 -12.48 -11.12 -5.98
N GLU A 65 -11.30 -10.52 -5.98
CA GLU A 65 -10.93 -9.54 -7.00
C GLU A 65 -10.67 -10.22 -8.35
N GLU A 66 -10.06 -11.41 -8.37
CA GLU A 66 -9.88 -12.21 -9.59
C GLU A 66 -11.22 -12.60 -10.23
N ALA A 67 -12.24 -12.91 -9.42
CA ALA A 67 -13.58 -13.25 -9.90
C ALA A 67 -14.43 -12.04 -10.36
N ARG A 68 -13.90 -10.81 -10.23
CA ARG A 68 -14.56 -9.58 -10.69
C ARG A 68 -14.03 -9.08 -12.04
N ILE A 69 -13.06 -9.78 -12.61
CA ILE A 69 -12.54 -9.60 -13.98
C ILE A 69 -13.26 -10.61 -14.87
#